data_AF-A0AAD5UHD6-F1
#
_entry.id   AF-A0AAD5UHD6-F1
#
_cell.length_a   1.000
_cell.length_b   1.000
_cell.length_c   1.000
_cell.angle_alpha   90.00
_cell.angle_beta   90.00
_cell.angle_gamma   90.00
#
_symmetry.space_group_name_H-M   'P 1'
#
loop_
_entity.id
_entity.type
_entity.pdbx_description
1 polymer ?
#
loop_
_entity_poly.entity_id
_entity_poly.type
_entity_poly.pdbx_seq_one_letter_code
_entity_poly.pdbx_strand_id
1 'polypeptide(L)' 'MARYYEAENYLSLAKWAILKSEDCANDIKSKLHRNFGQLYAARGQYDKALHQLALDVLLY' A
#
# COMPACT_ATOMS: atom_id res chain seq x y z
N MET A 1 0.89 9.74 16.63
CA MET A 1 0.02 8.57 16.39
C MET A 1 -1.06 8.84 15.32
N ALA A 2 -1.76 9.99 15.35
CA ALA A 2 -2.87 10.30 14.42
C ALA A 2 -2.51 10.23 12.92
N ARG A 3 -1.34 10.74 12.52
CA ARG A 3 -0.91 10.79 11.10
C ARG A 3 -0.82 9.42 10.42
N TYR A 4 -0.47 8.36 11.17
CA TYR A 4 -0.40 7.00 10.62
C TYR A 4 -1.77 6.38 10.41
N TYR A 5 -2.75 6.74 11.27
CA TYR A 5 -4.12 6.27 11.14
C TYR A 5 -4.81 6.91 9.93
N GLU A 6 -4.63 8.21 9.73
CA GLU A 6 -5.15 8.90 8.55
C GLU A 6 -4.53 8.35 7.26
N ALA A 7 -3.21 8.15 7.24
CA ALA A 7 -2.53 7.53 6.10
C ALA A 7 -3.07 6.13 5.80
N GLU A 8 -3.29 5.29 6.82
CA GLU A 8 -3.88 3.96 6.65
C GLU A 8 -5.30 4.03 6.08
N ASN A 9 -6.11 4.98 6.53
CA ASN A 9 -7.46 5.20 6.01
C ASN A 9 -7.45 5.59 4.53
N TYR A 10 -6.62 6.58 4.15
CA TYR A 10 -6.52 7.00 2.75
C TYR A 10 -6.02 5.86 1.84
N LEU A 11 -5.01 5.10 2.30
CA LEU A 11 -4.52 3.95 1.55
C LEU A 11 -5.56 2.82 1.45
N SER A 12 -6.39 2.64 2.47
CA SER A 12 -7.49 1.66 2.44
C SER A 12 -8.59 2.06 1.45
N LEU A 13 -8.91 3.36 1.34
CA LEU A 13 -9.82 3.88 0.33
C LEU A 13 -9.25 3.67 -1.09
N ALA A 14 -7.97 3.97 -1.29
CA ALA A 14 -7.29 3.73 -2.57
C ALA A 14 -7.33 2.24 -2.94
N LYS A 15 -7.06 1.34 -1.99
CA LYS A 15 -7.16 -0.11 -2.20
C LYS A 15 -8.57 -0.54 -2.60
N TRP A 16 -9.61 -0.01 -1.95
CA TRP A 16 -10.99 -0.31 -2.31
C TRP A 16 -11.34 0.15 -3.72
N ALA A 17 -10.93 1.36 -4.11
CA ALA A 17 -11.15 1.88 -5.45
C ALA A 17 -10.45 1.02 -6.52
N ILE A 18 -9.22 0.58 -6.26
CA ILE A 18 -8.46 -0.32 -7.15
C ILE A 18 -9.18 -1.68 -7.30
N LEU A 19 -9.70 -2.24 -6.21
CA LEU A 19 -10.45 -3.51 -6.25
C LEU A 19 -11.78 -3.40 -7.00
N LYS A 20 -12.35 -2.20 -7.11
CA LYS A 20 -13.58 -1.93 -7.87
C LYS A 20 -13.32 -1.65 -9.35
N SER A 21 -12.08 -1.43 -9.74
CA SER A 21 -11.69 -1.24 -11.13
C SER A 21 -11.35 -2.60 -11.76
N GLU A 22 -12.05 -2.96 -12.83
CA GLU A 22 -11.88 -4.25 -13.52
C GLU A 22 -10.50 -4.40 -14.17
N ASP A 23 -9.85 -3.29 -14.53
CA ASP A 23 -8.53 -3.28 -15.17
C ASP A 23 -7.66 -2.15 -14.62
N CYS A 24 -7.29 -2.26 -13.34
CA CYS A 24 -6.37 -1.31 -12.74
C CYS A 24 -4.92 -1.66 -13.11
N ALA A 25 -4.23 -0.69 -13.72
CA ALA A 25 -2.88 -0.84 -14.21
C ALA A 25 -1.88 -1.22 -13.09
N ASN A 26 -0.89 -2.04 -13.44
CA ASN A 26 0.06 -2.58 -12.48
C ASN A 26 0.90 -1.50 -11.79
N ASP A 27 1.17 -0.38 -12.47
CA ASP A 27 1.89 0.77 -11.90
C ASP A 27 1.10 1.44 -10.75
N ILE A 28 -0.23 1.47 -10.83
CA ILE A 28 -1.10 1.96 -9.76
C ILE A 28 -1.08 1.00 -8.57
N LYS A 29 -1.15 -0.31 -8.83
CA LYS A 29 -1.09 -1.36 -7.79
C LYS A 29 0.29 -1.36 -7.10
N SER A 30 1.38 -1.25 -7.86
CA SER A 30 2.75 -1.13 -7.36
C SER A 30 2.86 0.06 -6.41
N LYS A 31 2.43 1.26 -6.83
CA LYS A 31 2.42 2.47 -5.98
C LYS A 31 1.63 2.30 -4.69
N LEU A 32 0.48 1.61 -4.73
CA LEU A 32 -0.31 1.31 -3.54
C LEU A 32 0.50 0.47 -2.54
N HIS A 33 1.10 -0.62 -3.03
CA HIS A 33 1.90 -1.53 -2.20
C HIS A 33 3.12 -0.83 -1.62
N ARG A 34 3.81 0.02 -2.41
CA ARG A 34 4.92 0.84 -1.93
C ARG A 34 4.52 1.72 -0.75
N ASN A 35 3.39 2.41 -0.86
CA ASN A 35 2.92 3.32 0.17
C ASN A 35 2.51 2.59 1.46
N PHE A 36 1.89 1.42 1.36
CA PHE A 36 1.62 0.56 2.52
C PHE A 36 2.92 0.06 3.16
N GLY A 37 3.90 -0.34 2.35
CA GLY A 37 5.22 -0.73 2.82
C GLY A 37 5.90 0.35 3.65
N GLN A 38 5.92 1.59 3.14
CA GLN A 38 6.47 2.74 3.85
C GLN A 38 5.72 3.05 5.15
N LEU A 39 4.39 2.99 5.13
CA LEU A 39 3.56 3.20 6.32
C LEU A 39 3.86 2.16 7.41
N TYR A 40 3.95 0.88 7.05
CA TYR A 40 4.25 -0.18 8.00
C TYR A 40 5.67 -0.09 8.54
N ALA A 41 6.66 0.26 7.71
CA ALA A 41 8.03 0.49 8.16
C ALA A 41 8.08 1.65 9.18
N ALA A 42 7.38 2.76 8.92
CA ALA A 42 7.30 3.90 9.83
C ALA A 42 6.61 3.59 11.17
N ARG A 43 5.82 2.51 11.23
CA ARG A 43 5.18 1.98 12.46
C ARG A 43 5.97 0.85 13.12
N GLY A 44 7.14 0.48 12.60
CA GLY A 44 7.96 -0.63 13.10
C GLY A 44 7.39 -2.02 12.77
N GLN A 45 6.42 -2.12 11.87
CA GLN A 45 5.80 -3.39 11.44
C GLN A 45 6.55 -3.97 10.26
N TYR A 46 7.80 -4.38 10.48
CA TYR A 46 8.73 -4.72 9.40
C TYR A 46 8.30 -5.93 8.56
N ASP A 47 7.66 -6.95 9.14
CA ASP A 47 7.18 -8.11 8.39
C ASP A 47 6.12 -7.71 7.35
N LYS A 48 5.18 -6.85 7.74
CA LYS A 48 4.15 -6.32 6.84
C LYS A 48 4.75 -5.39 5.81
N ALA A 49 5.71 -4.56 6.22
CA ALA A 49 6.41 -3.66 5.32
C ALA A 49 7.12 -4.44 4.21
N LEU A 50 7.89 -5.48 4.57
CA LEU A 50 8.60 -6.34 3.64
C LEU A 50 7.66 -6.99 2.64
N HIS A 51 6.55 -7.55 3.12
CA HIS A 51 5.56 -8.19 2.24
C HIS A 51 4.97 -7.21 1.22
N GLN A 52 4.62 -5.99 1.66
CA GLN A 52 4.08 -4.97 0.76
C GLN A 52 5.13 -4.49 -0.24
N LEU A 53 6.37 -4.27 0.18
CA LEU A 53 7.46 -3.87 -0.73
C LEU A 53 7.83 -4.96 -1.73
N ALA A 54 7.69 -6.24 -1.37
CA ALA A 54 7.89 -7.33 -2.33
C ALA A 54 6.81 -7.33 -3.43
N LEU A 55 5.55 -7.04 -3.07
CA LEU A 55 4.46 -6.91 -4.04
C LEU A 55 4.63 -5.71 -4.97
N ASP A 56 5.19 -4.60 -4.47
CA ASP A 56 5.56 -3.43 -5.28
C ASP A 56 6.54 -3.84 -6.40
N VAL A 57 7.62 -4.55 -6.06
CA VAL A 57 8.63 -5.00 -7.03
C VAL A 57 8.08 -6.02 -8.03
N LEU A 58 7.20 -6.93 -7.59
CA LEU A 58 6.58 -7.92 -8.48
C LEU A 58 5.69 -7.29 -9.56
N LEU A 59 5.10 -6.13 -9.26
CA LEU A 59 4.14 -5.45 -10.13
C LEU A 59 4.80 -4.38 -11.02
N TYR A 60 6.11 -4.18 -10.91
CA TYR A 60 6.89 -3.33 -11.79
C TYR A 60 7.37 -4.12 -13.02
#